data_AF-A0A0H2NEK9-F1
#
_entry.id   AF-A0A0H2NEK9-F1
#
_cell.length_a   1.000
_cell.length_b   1.000
_cell.length_c   1.000
_cell.angle_alpha   90.00
_cell.angle_beta   90.00
_cell.angle_gamma   90.00
#
_symmetry.space_group_name_H-M   'P 1'
#
loop_
_entity.id
_entity.type
_entity.pdbx_description
1 polymer ?
#
loop_
_entity_poly.entity_id
_entity_poly.type
_entity_poly.pdbx_seq_one_letter_code
_entity_poly.pdbx_strand_id
1 'polypeptide(L)'
;MFEHQKKYEAFIREQGVGQNDKVADSCKSYVSYLNGVEKHANIRINAKTLASENDISVIVVKLHESHEVSDRTIGNYVSAMRQYVNMVNQSAPHLSIKFEVRHLLQMRMNILRWCPIPKSFAWARI
;
A
#
# COMPACT_ATOMS: atom_id res chain seq x y z
N MET A 1 -17.53 5.89 10.19
CA MET A 1 -16.32 6.14 11.01
C MET A 1 -15.74 4.79 11.37
N PHE A 2 -14.55 4.48 10.84
CA PHE A 2 -13.87 3.21 11.08
C PHE A 2 -13.11 3.20 12.43
N GLU A 3 -12.84 2.01 12.94
CA GLU A 3 -12.52 1.74 14.36
C GLU A 3 -11.18 2.33 14.86
N HIS A 4 -10.32 2.83 13.98
CA HIS A 4 -9.02 3.41 14.35
C HIS A 4 -8.75 4.80 13.74
N GLN A 5 -9.81 5.53 13.38
CA GLN A 5 -9.68 6.80 12.68
C GLN A 5 -8.76 7.81 13.39
N LYS A 6 -8.91 8.04 14.72
CA LYS A 6 -8.07 8.99 15.45
C LYS A 6 -6.58 8.61 15.46
N LYS A 7 -6.27 7.32 15.57
CA LYS A 7 -4.89 6.81 15.55
C LYS A 7 -4.28 6.93 14.16
N TYR A 8 -5.09 6.67 13.13
CA TYR A 8 -4.69 6.78 11.75
C TYR A 8 -4.45 8.24 11.32
N GLU A 9 -5.29 9.17 11.76
CA GLU A 9 -5.09 10.62 11.55
C GLU A 9 -3.79 11.12 12.19
N ALA A 10 -3.44 10.64 13.38
CA ALA A 10 -2.16 10.94 14.02
C ALA A 10 -0.98 10.36 13.22
N PHE A 11 -1.09 9.09 12.82
CA PHE A 11 -0.06 8.40 12.03
C PHE A 11 0.25 9.10 10.69
N ILE A 12 -0.79 9.49 9.95
CA ILE A 12 -0.63 10.21 8.68
C ILE A 12 0.07 11.57 8.89
N ARG A 13 -0.26 12.28 9.98
CA ARG A 13 0.37 13.56 10.29
C ARG A 13 1.86 13.43 10.61
N GLU A 14 2.26 12.34 11.25
CA GLU A 14 3.65 12.07 11.63
C GLU A 14 4.51 11.57 10.47
N GLN A 15 3.97 10.69 9.62
CA GLN A 15 4.72 10.10 8.49
C GLN A 15 4.86 11.05 7.29
N GLY A 16 3.99 12.06 7.20
CA GLY A 16 3.87 12.87 5.99
C GLY A 16 3.15 12.09 4.89
N VAL A 17 2.17 12.75 4.27
CA VAL A 17 1.51 12.28 3.03
C VAL A 17 2.36 12.74 1.85
N GLY A 18 2.36 11.94 0.77
CA GLY A 18 3.32 12.03 -0.34
C GLY A 18 3.64 13.45 -0.81
N GLN A 19 4.84 13.62 -1.41
CA GLN A 19 5.53 14.90 -1.69
C GLN A 19 4.70 16.06 -2.28
N ASN A 20 3.51 15.80 -2.83
CA ASN A 20 2.67 16.79 -3.50
C ASN A 20 1.39 17.18 -2.74
N ASP A 21 1.01 16.47 -1.67
CA ASP A 21 -0.27 16.72 -1.00
C ASP A 21 -0.12 17.48 0.32
N LYS A 22 -1.06 18.41 0.59
CA LYS A 22 -1.13 19.11 1.88
C LYS A 22 -1.63 18.16 2.97
N VAL A 23 -0.85 18.02 4.05
CA VAL A 23 -1.11 17.11 5.18
C VAL A 23 -2.56 17.09 5.67
N ALA A 24 -3.17 18.27 5.84
CA ALA A 24 -4.54 18.38 6.35
C ALA A 24 -5.62 17.90 5.35
N ASP A 25 -5.39 18.06 4.04
CA ASP A 25 -6.34 17.68 2.99
C ASP A 25 -6.26 16.17 2.69
N SER A 26 -5.05 15.61 2.73
CA SER A 26 -4.86 14.18 2.60
C SER A 26 -5.45 13.43 3.79
N CYS A 27 -5.30 13.90 5.03
CA CYS A 27 -5.93 13.23 6.18
C CYS A 27 -7.43 13.02 5.95
N LYS A 28 -8.13 14.06 5.49
CA LYS A 28 -9.57 14.00 5.18
C LYS A 28 -9.86 13.08 3.99
N SER A 29 -9.05 13.16 2.94
CA SER A 29 -9.21 12.34 1.73
C SER A 29 -9.01 10.86 2.01
N TYR A 30 -7.94 10.48 2.72
CA TYR A 30 -7.65 9.10 3.09
C TYR A 30 -8.72 8.51 4.01
N VAL A 31 -9.24 9.29 4.96
CA VAL A 31 -10.40 8.89 5.78
C VAL A 31 -11.65 8.69 4.92
N SER A 32 -11.91 9.60 3.98
CA SER A 32 -13.04 9.50 3.05
C SER A 32 -12.94 8.24 2.18
N TYR A 33 -11.73 7.93 1.68
CA TYR A 33 -11.47 6.73 0.89
C TYR A 33 -11.73 5.45 1.68
N LEU A 34 -11.27 5.35 2.93
CA LEU A 34 -11.54 4.19 3.78
C LEU A 34 -13.04 4.04 4.08
N ASN A 35 -13.76 5.13 4.35
CA ASN A 35 -15.23 5.07 4.50
C ASN A 35 -15.92 4.64 3.19
N GLY A 36 -15.40 5.07 2.04
CA GLY A 36 -15.88 4.63 0.73
C GLY A 36 -15.69 3.14 0.51
N VAL A 37 -14.53 2.59 0.90
CA VAL A 37 -14.27 1.14 0.88
C VAL A 37 -15.26 0.39 1.77
N GLU A 38 -15.50 0.86 3.01
CA GLU A 38 -16.49 0.21 3.89
C GLU A 38 -17.87 0.15 3.25
N LYS A 39 -18.29 1.24 2.61
CA LYS A 39 -19.59 1.36 1.95
C LYS A 39 -19.70 0.46 0.72
N HIS A 40 -18.73 0.53 -0.19
CA HIS A 40 -18.81 -0.15 -1.49
C HIS A 40 -18.46 -1.63 -1.42
N ALA A 41 -17.55 -2.04 -0.53
CA ALA A 41 -17.24 -3.46 -0.32
C ALA A 41 -18.12 -4.12 0.76
N ASN A 42 -19.00 -3.35 1.42
CA ASN A 42 -19.85 -3.79 2.53
C ASN A 42 -19.06 -4.55 3.61
N ILE A 43 -17.91 -3.99 3.99
CA ILE A 43 -17.02 -4.52 5.03
C ILE A 43 -16.78 -3.47 6.09
N ARG A 44 -16.40 -3.91 7.28
CA ARG A 44 -15.88 -3.02 8.32
C ARG A 44 -14.36 -3.07 8.30
N ILE A 45 -13.71 -1.91 8.22
CA ILE A 45 -12.25 -1.79 8.24
C ILE A 45 -11.76 -1.83 9.69
N ASN A 46 -10.98 -2.86 9.98
CA ASN A 46 -10.29 -3.03 11.26
C ASN A 46 -8.98 -3.82 11.03
N ALA A 47 -8.16 -3.93 12.06
CA ALA A 47 -6.89 -4.66 12.01
C ALA A 47 -7.03 -6.18 11.76
N LYS A 48 -8.24 -6.74 11.70
CA LYS A 48 -8.49 -8.15 11.35
C LYS A 48 -8.92 -8.32 9.89
N THR A 49 -9.59 -7.31 9.32
CA THR A 49 -10.10 -7.33 7.95
C THR A 49 -9.15 -6.68 6.96
N LEU A 50 -8.25 -5.81 7.43
CA LEU A 50 -7.28 -5.10 6.62
C LEU A 50 -5.93 -5.04 7.36
N ALA A 51 -5.17 -6.13 7.27
CA ALA A 51 -3.85 -6.25 7.91
C ALA A 51 -2.71 -6.54 6.91
N SER A 52 -3.03 -6.97 5.69
CA SER A 52 -2.05 -7.42 4.70
C SER A 52 -2.41 -6.97 3.28
N GLU A 53 -1.42 -7.00 2.38
CA GLU A 53 -1.64 -6.77 0.94
C GLU A 53 -2.58 -7.82 0.30
N ASN A 54 -2.66 -9.02 0.89
CA ASN A 54 -3.60 -10.04 0.44
C ASN A 54 -5.05 -9.59 0.70
N ASP A 55 -5.31 -8.99 1.86
CA ASP A 55 -6.63 -8.47 2.20
C ASP A 55 -7.03 -7.32 1.26
N ILE A 56 -6.07 -6.44 0.94
CA ILE A 56 -6.26 -5.37 -0.06
C ILE A 56 -6.71 -5.97 -1.39
N SER A 57 -6.02 -7.01 -1.87
CA SER A 57 -6.33 -7.65 -3.15
C SER A 57 -7.74 -8.24 -3.18
N VAL A 58 -8.16 -8.90 -2.09
CA VAL A 58 -9.54 -9.43 -1.95
C VAL A 58 -10.58 -8.33 -1.98
N ILE A 59 -10.31 -7.19 -1.31
CA ILE A 59 -11.23 -6.04 -1.29
C ILE A 59 -11.31 -5.37 -2.66
N VAL A 60 -10.18 -5.23 -3.35
CA VAL A 60 -10.13 -4.68 -4.71
C VAL A 60 -10.96 -5.51 -5.69
N VAL A 61 -10.86 -6.84 -5.62
CA VAL A 61 -11.70 -7.74 -6.44
C VAL A 61 -13.19 -7.46 -6.18
N LYS A 62 -13.61 -7.39 -4.92
CA LYS A 62 -15.01 -7.05 -4.56
C LYS A 62 -15.47 -5.68 -5.06
N LEU A 63 -14.57 -4.69 -5.04
CA LEU A 63 -14.86 -3.35 -5.55
C LEU A 63 -15.00 -3.33 -7.08
N HIS A 64 -14.25 -4.16 -7.80
CA HIS A 64 -14.43 -4.32 -9.24
C HIS A 64 -15.73 -5.07 -9.56
N GLU A 65 -16.09 -6.09 -8.77
CA GLU A 65 -17.33 -6.86 -8.93
C GLU A 65 -18.60 -6.02 -8.68
N SER A 66 -18.53 -4.98 -7.84
CA SER A 66 -19.68 -4.11 -7.60
C SER A 66 -20.00 -3.19 -8.78
N HIS A 67 -19.04 -2.93 -9.67
CA HIS A 67 -19.15 -1.99 -10.80
C HIS A 67 -19.60 -0.56 -10.43
N GLU A 68 -19.64 -0.20 -9.14
CA GLU A 68 -20.08 1.12 -8.67
C GLU A 68 -18.95 2.16 -8.64
N VAL A 69 -17.70 1.70 -8.71
CA VAL A 69 -16.51 2.51 -8.44
C VAL A 69 -15.57 2.48 -9.64
N SER A 70 -15.13 3.66 -10.10
CA SER A 70 -14.16 3.74 -11.20
C SER A 70 -12.77 3.23 -10.79
N ASP A 71 -12.02 2.67 -11.74
CA ASP A 71 -10.65 2.18 -11.51
C ASP A 71 -9.72 3.24 -10.90
N ARG A 72 -9.91 4.51 -11.28
CA ARG A 72 -9.19 5.64 -10.70
C ARG A 72 -9.47 5.78 -9.20
N THR A 73 -10.75 5.69 -8.82
CA THR A 73 -11.15 5.75 -7.41
C THR A 73 -10.65 4.52 -6.64
N ILE A 74 -10.64 3.34 -7.26
CA ILE A 74 -10.07 2.12 -6.67
C ILE A 74 -8.57 2.31 -6.40
N GLY A 75 -7.82 2.95 -7.30
CA GLY A 75 -6.41 3.28 -7.06
C GLY A 75 -6.18 4.17 -5.83
N ASN A 76 -7.07 5.15 -5.60
CA ASN A 76 -7.05 5.99 -4.40
C ASN A 76 -7.38 5.17 -3.14
N TYR A 77 -8.35 4.25 -3.24
CA TYR A 77 -8.73 3.36 -2.15
C TYR A 77 -7.57 2.44 -1.77
N VAL A 78 -6.88 1.85 -2.75
CA VAL A 78 -5.69 1.01 -2.53
C VAL A 78 -4.60 1.79 -1.80
N SER A 79 -4.32 3.01 -2.24
CA SER A 79 -3.31 3.86 -1.60
C SER A 79 -3.67 4.13 -0.13
N ALA A 80 -4.94 4.39 0.16
CA ALA A 80 -5.42 4.58 1.53
C ALA A 80 -5.37 3.30 2.37
N MET A 81 -5.76 2.16 1.81
CA MET A 81 -5.70 0.87 2.49
C MET A 81 -4.26 0.47 2.83
N ARG A 82 -3.29 0.72 1.94
CA ARG A 82 -1.87 0.47 2.21
C ARG A 82 -1.34 1.31 3.37
N GLN A 83 -1.69 2.58 3.41
CA GLN A 83 -1.32 3.44 4.53
C GLN A 83 -1.90 2.93 5.85
N TYR A 84 -3.14 2.45 5.83
CA TYR A 84 -3.75 1.83 7.01
C TYR A 84 -3.03 0.55 7.43
N VAL A 85 -2.71 -0.34 6.50
CA VAL A 85 -1.94 -1.57 6.76
C VAL A 85 -0.57 -1.25 7.36
N ASN A 86 0.12 -0.24 6.83
CA ASN A 86 1.39 0.22 7.39
C ASN A 86 1.25 0.70 8.84
N MET A 87 0.19 1.45 9.16
CA MET A 87 -0.12 1.85 10.53
C MET A 87 -0.39 0.63 11.43
N VAL A 88 -1.19 -0.34 10.98
CA VAL A 88 -1.46 -1.58 11.75
C VAL A 88 -0.17 -2.35 12.01
N ASN A 89 0.70 -2.46 11.02
CA ASN A 89 1.97 -3.19 11.13
C ASN A 89 3.01 -2.45 12.01
N GLN A 90 3.06 -1.12 11.97
CA GLN A 90 3.95 -0.34 12.85
C GLN A 90 3.46 -0.29 14.30
N SER A 91 2.14 -0.36 14.52
CA SER A 91 1.55 -0.36 15.85
C SER A 91 1.49 -1.75 16.51
N ALA A 92 1.94 -2.81 15.83
CA ALA A 92 2.14 -4.14 16.40
C ALA A 92 3.57 -4.28 16.93
N PRO A 93 3.81 -4.16 18.26
CA PRO A 93 5.15 -4.22 18.83
C PRO A 93 5.61 -5.67 19.00
N HIS A 94 5.67 -6.46 17.93
CA HIS A 94 6.31 -7.79 17.90
C HIS A 94 6.11 -8.42 16.51
N LEU A 95 7.07 -8.23 15.62
CA LEU A 95 7.52 -9.10 14.51
C LEU A 95 8.32 -8.27 13.48
N SER A 96 9.11 -7.31 13.98
CA SER A 96 10.27 -6.81 13.26
C SER A 96 11.27 -7.95 13.18
N ILE A 97 11.31 -8.65 12.05
CA ILE A 97 12.46 -9.34 11.43
C ILE A 97 11.84 -10.09 10.23
N LYS A 98 11.90 -9.49 9.02
CA LYS A 98 12.05 -10.16 7.69
C LYS A 98 11.44 -9.43 6.47
N PHE A 99 10.94 -8.20 6.56
CA PHE A 99 10.46 -7.50 5.34
C PHE A 99 11.57 -6.79 4.54
N GLU A 100 12.65 -6.34 5.19
CA GLU A 100 13.74 -5.63 4.51
C GLU A 100 14.48 -6.47 3.44
N VAL A 101 14.54 -7.80 3.60
CA VAL A 101 15.35 -8.65 2.71
C VAL A 101 14.58 -9.11 1.48
N ARG A 102 13.24 -9.17 1.53
CA ARG A 102 12.43 -9.64 0.39
C ARG A 102 12.26 -8.58 -0.69
N HIS A 103 12.11 -7.31 -0.34
CA HIS A 103 11.92 -6.24 -1.33
C HIS A 103 13.22 -5.90 -2.09
N LEU A 104 14.37 -5.96 -1.42
CA LEU A 104 15.68 -5.74 -2.07
C LEU A 104 16.12 -6.89 -2.98
N LEU A 105 15.76 -8.15 -2.65
CA LEU A 105 16.06 -9.30 -3.53
C LEU A 105 15.18 -9.32 -4.78
N GLN A 106 13.92 -8.91 -4.68
CA GLN A 106 12.99 -8.92 -5.81
C GLN A 106 13.26 -7.77 -6.81
N MET A 107 13.80 -6.64 -6.35
CA MET A 107 14.26 -5.56 -7.24
C MET A 107 15.60 -5.87 -7.93
N ARG A 108 16.53 -6.60 -7.29
CA ARG A 108 17.81 -6.97 -7.94
C ARG A 108 17.69 -8.05 -9.01
N MET A 109 16.69 -8.93 -8.96
CA MET A 109 16.49 -9.96 -10.00
C MET A 109 15.81 -9.43 -11.28
N ASN A 110 15.18 -8.24 -11.25
CA ASN A 110 14.48 -7.72 -12.44
C ASN A 110 15.35 -6.80 -13.32
N ILE A 111 16.46 -6.26 -12.80
CA ILE A 111 17.40 -5.43 -13.58
C ILE A 111 18.27 -6.29 -14.53
N LEU A 112 18.46 -7.58 -14.25
CA LEU A 112 19.24 -8.48 -15.11
C LEU A 112 18.45 -9.04 -16.31
N ARG A 113 17.16 -8.75 -16.44
CA ARG A 113 16.31 -9.26 -17.54
C ARG A 113 16.07 -8.27 -18.70
N TRP A 114 16.50 -7.01 -18.57
CA TRP A 114 16.16 -5.95 -19.53
C TRP A 114 17.32 -5.10 -20.04
N CYS A 115 18.57 -5.46 -19.74
CA CYS A 115 19.73 -4.90 -20.42
C CYS A 115 20.27 -5.94 -21.42
N PRO A 116 20.24 -5.68 -22.75
CA PRO A 116 21.12 -6.42 -23.65
C PRO A 116 22.56 -6.09 -23.24
N ILE A 117 23.32 -7.12 -22.86
CA ILE A 117 24.76 -7.01 -22.61
C ILE A 117 25.40 -6.43 -23.89
N PRO A 118 26.04 -5.26 -23.85
CA PRO A 118 26.83 -4.81 -24.99
C PRO A 118 27.98 -5.81 -25.18
N LYS A 119 28.03 -6.44 -26.35
CA LYS A 119 29.17 -7.25 -26.79
C LYS A 119 30.35 -6.34 -27.09
N SER A 120 31.05 -5.90 -26.06
CA SER A 120 32.41 -5.41 -26.18
C SER A 120 33.12 -5.57 -24.84
N PHE A 121 33.99 -6.57 -24.81
CA PHE A 121 35.26 -6.69 -24.07
C PHE A 121 35.54 -8.19 -23.89
N ALA A 122 35.73 -8.86 -25.02
CA ALA A 122 36.69 -9.96 -25.06
C ALA A 122 38.09 -9.35 -24.81
N TRP A 123 38.98 -10.16 -24.23
CA TRP A 123 40.37 -9.89 -23.81
C TRP A 123 40.58 -9.81 -22.30
N ALA A 124 40.49 -10.96 -21.64
CA ALA A 124 41.34 -11.34 -20.52
C ALA A 124 41.47 -12.87 -20.52
N ARG A 125 42.45 -13.39 -21.27
CA ARG A 125 42.93 -14.77 -21.14
C ARG A 125 44.34 -14.66 -20.57
N ILE A 126 44.51 -15.16 -19.35
CA ILE A 126 45.80 -15.48 -18.72
C ILE A 126 46.43 -16.64 -19.50
#